data_AF-A0A256ZGN7-F1
#
_entry.id   AF-A0A256ZGN7-F1
#
_cell.length_a   1.000
_cell.length_b   1.000
_cell.length_c   1.000
_cell.angle_alpha   90.00
_cell.angle_beta   90.00
_cell.angle_gamma   90.00
#
_symmetry.space_group_name_H-M   'P 1'
#
loop_
_entity.id
_entity.type
_entity.pdbx_description
1 polymer ?
#
loop_
_entity_poly.entity_id
_entity_poly.type
_entity_poly.pdbx_seq_one_letter_code
_entity_poly.pdbx_strand_id
1 'polypeptide(L)' 'MTITVEELRRIVREEVRRVLLEAFLELVPVVDEKEQREIERIAGKPSDYREEEFMDWGGE' A
#
# COMPACT_ATOMS: atom_id res chain seq x y z
N MET A 1 3.88 -32.38 -7.49
CA MET A 1 4.20 -31.39 -6.45
C MET A 1 3.02 -31.29 -5.51
N THR A 2 3.23 -31.52 -4.21
CA THR A 2 2.24 -31.29 -3.17
C THR A 2 2.61 -30.01 -2.44
N ILE A 3 1.72 -29.02 -2.48
CA ILE A 3 1.90 -27.74 -1.78
C ILE A 3 1.58 -27.97 -0.29
N THR A 4 2.40 -27.44 0.60
CA THR A 4 2.12 -27.49 2.04
C THR A 4 1.00 -26.52 2.41
N VAL A 5 0.33 -26.74 3.55
CA VAL A 5 -0.73 -25.83 4.01
C VAL A 5 -0.15 -24.44 4.32
N GLU A 6 1.06 -24.38 4.85
CA GLU A 6 1.79 -23.15 5.16
C GLU A 6 2.08 -22.35 3.90
N GLU A 7 2.56 -23.03 2.86
CA GLU A 7 2.86 -22.42 1.57
C GLU A 7 1.60 -21.95 0.85
N LEU A 8 0.52 -22.74 0.90
CA LEU A 8 -0.78 -22.31 0.38
C LEU A 8 -1.30 -21.07 1.13
N ARG A 9 -1.16 -21.02 2.46
CA ARG A 9 -1.55 -19.85 3.26
C ARG A 9 -0.72 -18.62 2.95
N ARG A 10 0.57 -18.77 2.62
CA ARG A 10 1.43 -17.68 2.18
C ARG A 10 0.94 -17.12 0.84
N ILE A 11 0.74 -17.99 -0.14
CA ILE A 11 0.25 -17.63 -1.48
C ILE A 11 -1.09 -16.89 -1.37
N VAL A 12 -2.07 -17.46 -0.65
CA VAL A 12 -3.39 -16.82 -0.50
C VAL A 12 -3.27 -15.43 0.15
N ARG A 13 -2.39 -15.26 1.14
CA ARG A 13 -2.19 -13.95 1.78
C ARG A 13 -1.58 -12.92 0.84
N GLU A 14 -0.61 -13.32 0.02
CA GLU A 14 0.01 -12.44 -0.97
C GLU A 14 -0.99 -12.03 -2.05
N GLU A 15 -1.76 -12.99 -2.56
CA GLU A 15 -2.79 -12.74 -3.58
C GLU A 15 -3.90 -11.83 -3.06
N VAL A 16 -4.42 -12.09 -1.86
CA VAL A 16 -5.45 -11.24 -1.23
C VAL A 16 -4.91 -9.84 -0.97
N ARG A 17 -3.66 -9.73 -0.48
CA ARG A 17 -3.03 -8.43 -0.25
C ARG A 17 -2.92 -7.64 -1.55
N ARG A 18 -2.45 -8.25 -2.63
CA ARG A 18 -2.29 -7.59 -3.93
C ARG A 18 -3.62 -7.07 -4.46
N VAL A 19 -4.64 -7.93 -4.53
CA VAL A 19 -5.98 -7.54 -5.03
C VAL A 19 -6.60 -6.45 -4.17
N LEU A 20 -6.43 -6.53 -2.85
CA LEU A 20 -6.97 -5.52 -1.94
C LEU A 20 -6.26 -4.17 -2.11
N LEU A 21 -4.93 -4.16 -2.32
CA LEU A 21 -4.17 -2.94 -2.59
C LEU A 21 -4.63 -2.29 -3.91
N GLU A 22 -4.76 -3.09 -4.97
CA GLU A 22 -5.28 -2.61 -6.27
C GLU A 22 -6.68 -2.01 -6.10
N ALA A 23 -7.57 -2.69 -5.39
CA ALA A 23 -8.91 -2.18 -5.11
C ALA A 23 -8.89 -0.87 -4.29
N PHE A 24 -7.97 -0.72 -3.34
CA PHE A 24 -7.83 0.52 -2.57
C PHE A 24 -7.28 1.67 -3.42
N LEU A 25 -6.32 1.41 -4.32
CA LEU A 25 -5.80 2.43 -5.22
C LEU A 25 -6.89 3.00 -6.13
N GLU A 26 -7.82 2.15 -6.60
CA GLU A 26 -9.00 2.59 -7.36
C GLU A 26 -9.96 3.48 -6.55
N LEU A 27 -9.91 3.41 -5.22
CA LEU A 27 -10.70 4.27 -4.33
C LEU A 27 -9.99 5.59 -4.00
N VAL A 28 -8.69 5.71 -4.27
CA VAL A 28 -7.94 6.95 -4.04
C VAL A 28 -8.32 7.96 -5.13
N PRO A 29 -8.86 9.13 -4.78
CA PRO A 29 -9.23 10.12 -5.76
C PRO A 29 -7.99 10.62 -6.49
N VAL A 30 -8.08 10.69 -7.83
CA VAL A 30 -7.08 11.38 -8.64
C VAL A 30 -7.20 12.87 -8.36
N VAL A 31 -6.17 13.43 -7.74
CA VAL A 31 -6.05 14.86 -7.45
C VAL A 31 -5.12 15.51 -8.47
N ASP A 32 -5.38 16.78 -8.78
CA ASP A 32 -4.47 17.54 -9.64
C ASP A 32 -3.21 18.01 -8.87
N GLU A 33 -2.22 18.54 -9.56
CA GLU A 33 -0.98 18.98 -8.91
C GLU A 33 -1.19 20.08 -7.87
N LYS A 34 -2.19 20.94 -8.04
CA LYS A 34 -2.46 22.04 -7.12
C LYS A 34 -3.03 21.48 -5.82
N GLU A 35 -3.98 20.57 -5.92
CA GLU A 35 -4.56 19.84 -4.78
C GLU A 35 -3.50 19.00 -4.07
N GLN A 36 -2.64 18.29 -4.82
CA GLN A 36 -1.54 17.52 -4.25
C GLN A 36 -0.57 18.42 -3.46
N ARG A 37 -0.22 19.60 -3.99
CA ARG A 37 0.62 20.59 -3.27
C ARG A 37 -0.06 21.12 -2.02
N GLU A 38 -1.38 21.28 -2.03
CA GLU A 38 -2.14 21.68 -0.86
C GLU A 38 -2.15 20.60 0.23
N ILE A 39 -2.35 19.34 -0.16
CA ILE A 39 -2.25 18.18 0.73
C ILE A 39 -0.87 18.12 1.35
N GLU A 40 0.20 18.19 0.55
CA GLU A 40 1.58 18.14 1.05
C GLU A 40 1.93 19.30 1.98
N ARG A 41 1.34 20.48 1.78
CA ARG A 41 1.54 21.62 2.68
C ARG A 41 0.87 21.40 4.05
N ILE A 42 -0.26 20.69 4.10
CA ILE A 42 -1.05 20.47 5.33
C ILE A 42 -0.57 19.21 6.06
N ALA A 43 -0.41 18.12 5.30
CA ALA A 43 -0.11 16.78 5.79
C ALA A 43 1.35 16.37 5.59
N GLY A 44 2.20 17.23 5.03
CA GLY A 44 3.59 16.87 4.72
C GLY A 44 3.72 15.97 3.50
N LYS A 45 4.95 15.87 2.99
CA LYS A 45 5.37 14.90 1.99
C LYS A 45 5.75 13.59 2.69
N PRO A 46 5.75 12.45 1.97
CA PRO A 46 6.25 11.20 2.53
C PRO A 46 7.67 11.31 3.12
N SER A 47 8.54 12.14 2.53
CA SER A 47 9.90 12.39 3.02
C SER A 47 9.97 13.09 4.37
N ASP A 48 8.85 13.65 4.86
CA ASP A 48 8.79 14.39 6.11
C ASP A 48 8.56 13.45 7.32
N TYR A 49 8.28 12.18 7.06
CA TYR A 49 8.03 11.14 8.06
C TYR A 49 9.20 10.17 8.15
N ARG A 50 9.48 9.65 9.35
CA ARG A 50 10.49 8.60 9.52
C ARG A 50 9.95 7.27 8.98
N GLU A 51 10.84 6.41 8.52
CA GLU A 51 10.48 5.09 7.97
C GLU A 51 9.67 4.23 8.95
N GLU A 52 10.00 4.30 10.25
CA GLU A 52 9.26 3.67 11.35
C GLU A 52 7.84 4.20 11.60
N GLU A 53 7.50 5.36 11.02
CA GLU A 53 6.15 5.92 11.04
C GLU A 53 5.30 5.39 9.88
N PHE A 54 5.94 4.79 8.88
CA PHE A 54 5.24 4.01 7.86
C PHE A 54 4.99 2.61 8.39
N MET A 55 3.83 2.04 8.05
CA MET A 55 3.64 0.61 8.23
C MET A 55 4.60 -0.11 7.30
N ASP A 56 5.42 -1.01 7.85
CA ASP A 56 6.24 -1.94 7.08
C ASP A 56 5.36 -2.71 6.10
N TRP A 57 5.33 -2.24 4.87
CA TRP A 57 4.60 -2.85 3.78
C TRP A 57 5.49 -3.93 3.18
N GLY A 58 5.32 -5.16 3.64
CA GLY A 58 6.05 -6.32 3.10
C GLY A 58 5.55 -6.79 1.74
N GLY A 59 5.20 -5.88 0.82
CA GLY A 59 4.82 -6.20 -0.55
C GLY A 59 6.02 -6.05 -1.48
N GLU A 60 6.46 -7.17 -2.05
CA GLU A 60 7.19 -7.21 -3.33
C GLU A 60 6.19 -7.36 -4.48
#